data_AF-A0A952NUU3-F1
#
_entry.id   AF-A0A952NUU3-F1
#
_cell.length_a   1.000
_cell.length_b   1.000
_cell.length_c   1.000
_cell.angle_alpha   90.00
_cell.angle_beta   90.00
_cell.angle_gamma   90.00
#
_symmetry.space_group_name_H-M   'P 1'
#
loop_
_entity.id
_entity.type
_entity.pdbx_description
1 polymer ?
#
loop_
_entity_poly.entity_id
_entity_poly.type
_entity_poly.pdbx_seq_one_letter_code
_entity_poly.pdbx_strand_id
1 'polypeptide(L)'
;MSEMLIIAVIALIFIGPDQIPAVARNVGKFMNDLKRSTDDLKKDFQQQSGLPQNFDEWLESRRDQPAPNQIAPPAHLANAKPEHEEHDPYAGLLEDNHEPVQVTGSNGLGHPPTDEEGQTSMNLDDDEKDPKKS
;
A
#
# COMPACT_ATOMS: atom_id res chain seq x y z
N MET A 1 34.23 -10.82 -9.83
CA MET A 1 34.33 -11.26 -8.41
C MET A 1 35.59 -10.73 -7.74
N SER A 2 36.73 -10.66 -8.44
CA SER A 2 37.99 -10.14 -7.92
C SER A 2 37.95 -8.66 -7.51
N GLU A 3 37.02 -7.87 -8.07
CA GLU A 3 36.91 -6.43 -7.81
C GLU A 3 36.53 -6.11 -6.35
N MET A 4 35.66 -6.92 -5.75
CA MET A 4 35.23 -6.74 -4.35
C MET A 4 36.37 -6.99 -3.35
N LEU A 5 37.25 -7.95 -3.64
CA LEU A 5 38.42 -8.22 -2.81
C LEU A 5 39.43 -7.07 -2.85
N ILE A 6 39.63 -6.45 -4.01
CA ILE A 6 40.52 -5.28 -4.13
C ILE A 6 40.01 -4.12 -3.28
N ILE A 7 38.71 -3.82 -3.34
CA ILE A 7 38.12 -2.74 -2.54
C ILE A 7 38.21 -3.06 -1.04
N ALA A 8 37.96 -4.31 -0.64
CA ALA A 8 38.11 -4.74 0.74
C ALA A 8 39.55 -4.57 1.23
N VAL A 9 40.56 -4.97 0.45
CA VAL A 9 41.97 -4.80 0.81
C VAL A 9 42.34 -3.33 0.95
N ILE A 10 41.90 -2.46 0.03
CA ILE A 10 42.13 -1.01 0.14
C ILE A 10 41.48 -0.46 1.41
N ALA A 11 40.23 -0.80 1.69
CA ALA A 11 39.54 -0.38 2.91
C ALA A 11 40.25 -0.85 4.18
N LEU A 12 40.77 -2.08 4.18
CA LEU A 12 41.55 -2.64 5.30
C LEU A 12 42.89 -1.94 5.49
N ILE A 13 43.53 -1.41 4.44
CA ILE A 13 44.77 -0.63 4.58
C ILE A 13 44.48 0.75 5.19
N PHE A 14 43.41 1.40 4.76
CA PHE A 14 43.03 2.73 5.25
C PHE A 14 42.49 2.71 6.68
N ILE A 15 41.63 1.74 6.98
CA ILE A 15 40.95 1.62 8.28
C ILE A 15 41.74 0.73 9.25
N GLY A 16 42.51 -0.23 8.74
CA GLY A 16 43.22 -1.26 9.51
C GLY A 16 42.40 -2.55 9.62
N PRO A 17 42.98 -3.75 9.39
CA PRO A 17 42.26 -5.01 9.48
C PRO A 17 41.78 -5.34 10.89
N ASP A 18 42.45 -4.82 11.91
CA ASP A 18 42.08 -4.98 13.31
C ASP A 18 40.90 -4.08 13.73
N GLN A 19 40.63 -3.02 12.96
CA GLN A 19 39.58 -2.05 13.27
C GLN A 19 38.21 -2.49 12.76
N ILE A 20 38.12 -3.17 11.61
CA ILE A 20 36.86 -3.74 11.11
C ILE A 20 36.18 -4.66 12.13
N PRO A 21 36.85 -5.66 12.74
CA PRO A 21 36.22 -6.53 13.73
C PRO A 21 35.83 -5.76 15.00
N ALA A 22 36.61 -4.75 15.40
CA ALA A 22 36.25 -3.90 16.53
C ALA A 22 34.96 -3.10 16.27
N VAL A 23 34.86 -2.44 15.11
CA VAL A 23 33.68 -1.68 14.70
C VAL A 23 32.47 -2.59 14.48
N ALA A 24 32.66 -3.74 13.83
CA ALA A 24 31.60 -4.72 13.60
C ALA A 24 31.01 -5.26 14.91
N ARG A 25 31.84 -5.48 15.94
CA ARG A 25 31.37 -5.86 17.29
C ARG A 25 30.50 -4.76 17.91
N ASN A 26 30.90 -3.49 17.78
CA ASN A 26 30.16 -2.37 18.34
C ASN A 26 28.80 -2.17 17.62
N VAL A 27 28.81 -2.22 16.29
CA VAL A 27 27.59 -2.15 15.47
C VAL A 27 26.70 -3.36 15.74
N GLY A 28 27.27 -4.56 15.87
CA GLY A 28 26.54 -5.78 16.17
C GLY A 28 25.85 -5.72 17.54
N LYS A 29 26.52 -5.16 18.55
CA LYS A 29 25.91 -4.93 19.86
C LYS A 29 24.74 -3.94 19.77
N PHE A 30 24.93 -2.81 19.09
CA PHE A 30 23.87 -1.83 18.87
C PHE A 30 22.68 -2.42 18.12
N MET A 31 22.93 -3.17 17.04
CA MET A 31 21.90 -3.86 16.26
C MET A 31 21.15 -4.90 17.09
N ASN A 32 21.85 -5.63 17.98
CA ASN A 32 21.23 -6.58 18.89
C ASN A 32 20.29 -5.88 19.88
N ASP A 33 20.71 -4.75 20.43
CA ASP A 33 19.91 -3.95 21.36
C ASP A 33 18.68 -3.36 20.65
N LEU A 34 18.87 -2.80 19.45
CA LEU A 34 17.79 -2.36 18.56
C LEU A 34 16.81 -3.49 18.22
N LYS A 35 17.33 -4.66 17.83
CA LYS A 35 16.53 -5.83 17.51
C LYS A 35 15.68 -6.21 18.72
N ARG A 36 16.26 -6.22 19.92
CA ARG A 36 15.52 -6.54 21.15
C ARG A 36 14.40 -5.55 21.41
N SER A 37 14.67 -4.25 21.34
CA SER A 37 13.64 -3.21 21.48
C SER A 37 12.57 -3.31 20.38
N THR A 38 12.97 -3.63 19.15
CA THR A 38 12.04 -3.83 18.02
C THR A 38 11.20 -5.09 18.20
N ASP A 39 11.77 -6.18 18.75
CA ASP A 39 11.07 -7.43 19.02
C ASP A 39 9.97 -7.22 20.06
N ASP A 40 10.21 -6.39 21.08
CA ASP A 40 9.21 -6.02 22.08
C ASP A 40 8.06 -5.21 21.44
N LEU A 41 8.39 -4.22 20.59
CA LEU A 41 7.38 -3.47 19.82
C LEU A 41 6.59 -4.37 18.87
N LYS A 42 7.26 -5.30 18.19
CA LYS A 42 6.63 -6.29 17.32
C LYS A 42 5.67 -7.17 18.10
N LYS A 43 6.05 -7.61 19.30
CA LYS A 43 5.21 -8.43 20.17
C LYS A 43 3.93 -7.70 20.59
N ASP A 44 4.05 -6.43 20.97
CA ASP A 44 2.91 -5.60 21.35
C ASP A 44 1.97 -5.37 20.16
N PHE A 45 2.54 -5.08 18.98
CA PHE A 45 1.77 -4.92 17.74
C PHE A 45 1.09 -6.23 17.32
N GLN A 46 1.77 -7.38 17.41
CA GLN A 46 1.22 -8.70 17.08
C GLN A 46 0.07 -9.08 18.01
N GLN A 47 0.17 -8.75 19.30
CA GLN A 47 -0.87 -9.01 20.28
C GLN A 47 -2.12 -8.18 20.04
N GLN A 48 -1.99 -6.99 19.44
CA GLN A 48 -3.10 -6.09 19.11
C GLN A 48 -3.66 -6.30 17.69
N SER A 49 -2.83 -6.72 16.73
CA SER A 49 -3.22 -6.85 15.32
C SER A 49 -3.91 -8.17 14.97
N GLY A 50 -3.99 -9.13 15.90
CA GLY A 50 -4.67 -10.42 15.68
C GLY A 50 -4.07 -11.28 14.56
N LEU A 51 -2.91 -10.88 14.03
CA LEU A 51 -2.21 -11.61 12.99
C LEU A 51 -1.55 -12.85 13.60
N PRO A 52 -1.58 -14.00 12.92
CA PRO A 52 -0.90 -15.21 13.40
C PRO A 52 0.61 -14.95 13.52
N GLN A 53 1.21 -15.47 14.60
CA GLN A 53 2.63 -15.24 14.95
C GLN A 53 3.59 -15.78 13.90
N ASN A 54 3.13 -16.74 13.09
CA ASN A 54 3.92 -17.47 12.12
C ASN A 54 3.30 -17.22 10.74
N PHE A 55 3.97 -16.40 9.94
CA PHE A 55 3.59 -16.18 8.55
C PHE A 55 3.60 -17.50 7.76
N ASP A 56 4.54 -18.40 8.07
CA ASP A 56 4.62 -19.74 7.49
C ASP A 56 3.38 -20.59 7.78
N GLU A 57 2.81 -20.48 8.99
CA GLU A 57 1.58 -21.19 9.37
C GLU A 57 0.36 -20.60 8.64
N TRP A 58 0.34 -19.28 8.39
CA TRP A 58 -0.67 -18.66 7.52
C TRP A 58 -0.55 -19.10 6.06
N LEU A 59 0.68 -19.30 5.56
CA LEU A 59 0.93 -19.82 4.22
C LEU A 59 0.52 -21.29 4.10
N GLU A 60 0.82 -22.13 5.08
CA GLU A 60 0.38 -23.53 5.14
C GLU A 60 -1.14 -23.65 5.28
N SER A 61 -1.74 -22.83 6.13
CA SER A 61 -3.20 -22.73 6.27
C SER A 61 -3.88 -22.33 4.95
N ARG A 62 -3.22 -21.53 4.10
CA ARG A 62 -3.70 -21.20 2.75
C ARG A 62 -3.39 -22.26 1.70
N ARG A 63 -2.38 -23.11 1.92
CA ARG A 63 -2.00 -24.20 1.03
C ARG A 63 -3.02 -25.33 1.05
N ASP A 64 -3.56 -25.62 2.24
CA ASP A 64 -4.60 -26.63 2.43
C ASP A 64 -6.02 -26.06 2.34
N GLN A 65 -6.18 -24.74 2.19
CA GLN A 65 -7.47 -24.15 1.84
C GLN A 65 -7.73 -24.35 0.34
N PRO A 66 -8.81 -25.06 -0.05
CA PRO A 66 -9.31 -24.95 -1.42
C PRO A 66 -9.65 -23.48 -1.65
N ALA A 67 -9.09 -22.93 -2.72
CA ALA A 67 -9.15 -21.50 -3.02
C ALA A 67 -10.55 -20.93 -2.73
N PRO A 68 -10.68 -19.87 -1.91
CA PRO A 68 -11.97 -19.22 -1.68
C PRO A 68 -12.49 -18.73 -3.03
N ASN A 69 -13.44 -19.46 -3.61
CA ASN A 69 -14.14 -19.20 -4.87
C ASN A 69 -13.41 -18.21 -5.78
N GLN A 70 -12.27 -18.63 -6.32
CA GLN A 70 -11.67 -17.91 -7.44
C GLN A 70 -12.66 -18.04 -8.59
N ILE A 71 -13.33 -16.95 -8.94
CA ILE A 71 -13.82 -16.79 -10.30
C ILE A 71 -12.54 -16.85 -11.13
N ALA A 72 -12.24 -18.03 -11.66
CA ALA A 72 -11.06 -18.26 -12.47
C ALA A 72 -10.98 -17.14 -13.52
N PRO A 73 -9.80 -16.53 -13.75
CA PRO A 73 -9.61 -15.70 -14.93
C PRO A 73 -10.13 -16.51 -16.11
N PRO A 74 -11.09 -15.96 -16.86
CA PRO A 74 -11.84 -16.80 -17.76
C PRO A 74 -10.87 -17.35 -18.82
N ALA A 75 -10.97 -18.66 -19.05
CA ALA A 75 -9.95 -19.47 -19.73
C ALA A 75 -9.59 -19.03 -21.16
N HIS A 76 -10.22 -17.99 -21.69
CA HIS A 76 -9.92 -17.40 -23.00
C HIS A 76 -8.65 -16.54 -23.03
N LEU A 77 -8.07 -16.13 -21.88
CA LEU A 77 -6.81 -15.38 -21.89
C LEU A 77 -5.55 -16.28 -21.89
N ALA A 78 -5.69 -17.59 -21.67
CA ALA A 78 -4.55 -18.52 -21.66
C ALA A 78 -4.00 -18.87 -23.06
N ASN A 79 -4.68 -18.45 -24.13
CA ASN A 79 -4.27 -18.70 -25.52
C ASN A 79 -4.05 -17.42 -26.35
N ALA A 80 -3.99 -16.24 -25.74
CA ALA A 80 -3.56 -15.04 -26.44
C ALA A 80 -2.04 -15.11 -26.64
N LYS A 81 -1.63 -15.65 -27.79
CA LYS A 81 -0.29 -15.50 -28.36
C LYS A 81 0.07 -14.00 -28.33
N PRO A 82 1.25 -13.59 -27.85
CA PRO A 82 1.61 -12.18 -27.82
C PRO A 82 1.92 -11.74 -29.25
N GLU A 83 0.91 -11.22 -29.94
CA GLU A 83 1.08 -10.44 -31.15
C GLU A 83 1.55 -9.04 -30.75
N HIS A 84 2.86 -8.87 -30.82
CA HIS A 84 3.53 -7.57 -30.81
C HIS A 84 3.09 -6.81 -32.08
N GLU A 85 2.06 -5.98 -31.98
CA GLU A 85 1.82 -4.90 -32.94
C GLU A 85 2.53 -3.64 -32.44
N GLU A 86 3.65 -3.33 -33.07
CA GLU A 86 4.33 -2.03 -32.94
C GLU A 86 3.38 -0.94 -33.44
N HIS A 87 2.81 -0.19 -32.49
CA HIS A 87 1.95 0.94 -32.78
C HIS A 87 2.81 2.16 -33.15
N ASP A 88 2.98 2.45 -34.44
CA ASP A 88 3.63 3.68 -34.93
C ASP A 88 2.68 4.88 -34.69
N PRO A 89 3.00 5.80 -33.76
CA PRO A 89 2.12 6.89 -33.38
C PRO A 89 2.00 8.01 -34.43
N TYR A 90 2.69 7.92 -35.58
CA TYR A 90 2.68 8.98 -36.59
C TYR A 90 1.82 8.71 -37.83
N ALA A 91 1.12 7.57 -37.90
CA ALA A 91 0.33 7.18 -39.07
C ALA A 91 -0.93 8.04 -39.34
N GLY A 92 -1.36 8.91 -38.40
CA GLY A 92 -2.64 9.61 -38.46
C GLY A 92 -2.62 11.08 -38.90
N LEU A 93 -1.49 11.63 -39.34
CA LEU A 93 -1.36 13.09 -39.57
C LEU A 93 -1.72 13.57 -40.98
N LEU A 94 -2.20 12.71 -41.87
CA LEU A 94 -2.42 13.06 -43.27
C LEU A 94 -3.74 12.54 -43.84
N GLU A 95 -4.90 12.79 -43.22
CA GLU A 95 -6.12 12.81 -44.03
C GLU A 95 -7.21 13.73 -43.45
N ASP A 96 -7.55 14.71 -44.27
CA ASP A 96 -8.43 15.87 -44.06
C ASP A 96 -9.78 15.63 -44.77
N ASN A 97 -10.82 16.34 -44.29
CA ASN A 97 -12.19 16.52 -44.82
C ASN A 97 -13.27 15.49 -44.42
N HIS A 98 -14.25 15.93 -43.60
CA HIS A 98 -15.60 16.30 -44.06
C HIS A 98 -16.44 16.99 -42.96
N GLU A 99 -17.31 17.88 -43.42
CA GLU A 99 -18.07 18.97 -42.79
C GLU A 99 -19.22 18.61 -41.80
N PRO A 100 -19.86 19.61 -41.11
CA PRO A 100 -20.59 19.40 -39.86
C PRO A 100 -22.09 19.13 -40.03
N VAL A 101 -22.66 18.26 -39.17
CA VAL A 101 -24.12 18.03 -39.09
C VAL A 101 -24.64 18.34 -37.68
N GLN A 102 -25.78 19.04 -37.64
CA GLN A 102 -26.33 19.78 -36.52
C GLN A 102 -27.26 19.00 -35.56
N VAL A 103 -27.46 19.63 -34.40
CA VAL A 103 -28.30 19.33 -33.22
C VAL A 103 -29.78 19.01 -33.49
N THR A 104 -30.33 17.99 -32.81
CA THR A 104 -31.71 17.83 -32.23
C THR A 104 -32.03 16.32 -32.09
N GLY A 105 -32.58 15.69 -31.05
CA GLY A 105 -33.16 16.02 -29.74
C GLY A 105 -34.12 14.85 -29.37
N SER A 106 -34.15 14.36 -28.12
CA SER A 106 -35.36 13.80 -27.44
C SER A 106 -35.07 13.17 -26.07
N ASN A 107 -35.66 13.83 -25.04
CA ASN A 107 -36.18 13.42 -23.74
C ASN A 107 -36.08 11.92 -23.36
N GLY A 108 -35.74 11.49 -22.15
CA GLY A 108 -35.91 12.08 -20.82
C GLY A 108 -36.51 10.99 -19.90
N LEU A 109 -36.15 10.95 -18.62
CA LEU A 109 -36.94 10.37 -17.50
C LEU A 109 -36.17 10.66 -16.21
N GLY A 110 -36.70 11.57 -15.40
CA GLY A 110 -36.20 11.87 -14.06
C GLY A 110 -37.03 11.19 -12.97
N HIS A 111 -36.44 11.12 -11.77
CA HIS A 111 -37.07 11.11 -10.44
C HIS A 111 -35.94 11.01 -9.38
N PRO A 112 -36.17 11.41 -8.13
CA PRO A 112 -36.47 12.76 -7.65
C PRO A 112 -35.42 13.24 -6.60
N PRO A 113 -35.41 14.54 -6.22
CA PRO A 113 -34.59 15.03 -5.12
C PRO A 113 -35.15 14.52 -3.79
N THR A 114 -34.27 14.16 -2.85
CA THR A 114 -34.68 13.96 -1.45
C THR A 114 -34.40 15.26 -0.72
N ASP A 115 -35.49 15.88 -0.28
CA ASP A 115 -35.53 17.16 0.40
C ASP A 115 -35.06 17.05 1.88
N GLU A 116 -34.93 18.23 2.48
CA GLU A 116 -35.04 18.52 3.92
C GLU A 116 -33.73 18.78 4.69
N GLU A 117 -33.06 19.86 4.27
CA GLU A 117 -32.48 20.79 5.24
C GLU A 117 -33.61 21.49 6.01
N GLY A 118 -33.66 21.27 7.32
CA GLY A 118 -34.52 22.04 8.21
C GLY A 118 -34.68 21.39 9.57
N GLN A 119 -33.91 21.86 10.56
CA GLN A 119 -34.48 22.68 11.65
C GLN A 119 -33.50 22.83 12.80
N THR A 120 -33.33 24.10 13.15
CA THR A 120 -32.75 24.60 14.40
C THR A 120 -33.41 23.95 15.62
N SER A 121 -32.60 23.60 16.62
CA SER A 121 -33.01 23.73 18.02
C SER A 121 -31.82 24.24 18.81
N MET A 122 -31.78 25.56 18.86
CA MET A 122 -31.14 26.36 19.89
C MET A 122 -31.72 25.95 21.25
N ASN A 123 -30.87 25.51 22.18
CA ASN A 123 -31.17 25.55 23.61
C ASN A 123 -29.92 26.12 24.30
N LEU A 124 -29.98 27.43 24.56
CA LEU A 124 -29.22 28.12 25.58
C LEU A 124 -30.24 28.51 26.66
N ASP A 125 -29.75 28.66 27.90
CA ASP A 125 -30.46 29.11 29.11
C ASP A 125 -31.35 28.01 29.72
N ASP A 126 -31.34 27.63 31.00
CA ASP A 126 -30.94 28.26 32.25
C ASP A 126 -30.69 27.12 33.27
N ASP A 127 -29.67 27.24 34.14
CA ASP A 127 -29.86 27.00 35.59
C ASP A 127 -28.60 27.43 36.35
N GLU A 128 -28.55 28.74 36.58
CA GLU A 128 -27.83 29.39 37.65
C GLU A 128 -28.60 29.16 38.98
N LYS A 129 -28.03 28.39 39.93
CA LYS A 129 -27.80 28.74 41.36
C LYS A 129 -27.58 27.53 42.30
N ASP A 130 -26.42 27.55 42.97
CA ASP A 130 -26.16 27.43 44.44
C ASP A 130 -26.74 26.26 45.29
N PRO A 131 -26.26 25.97 46.54
CA PRO A 131 -25.06 26.47 47.26
C PRO A 131 -24.20 25.35 47.92
N LYS A 132 -23.08 25.77 48.51
CA LYS A 132 -22.21 25.04 49.45
C LYS A 132 -22.92 24.05 50.40
N LYS A 133 -22.37 22.83 50.51
CA LYS A 133 -22.39 21.90 51.68
C LYS A 133 -21.43 20.76 51.32
N SER A 134 -20.52 20.25 52.14
CA SER A 134 -20.36 20.26 53.59
C SER A 134 -18.88 20.03 53.94
#